data_AF-A0ABD3UPN5-F1
#
_entry.id   AF-A0ABD3UPN5-F1
#
_cell.length_a   1.000
_cell.length_b   1.000
_cell.length_c   1.000
_cell.angle_alpha   90.00
_cell.angle_beta   90.00
_cell.angle_gamma   90.00
#
_symmetry.space_group_name_H-M   'P 1'
#
loop_
_entity.id
_entity.type
_entity.pdbx_description
1 polymer ?
#
loop_
_entity_poly.entity_id
_entity_poly.type
_entity_poly.pdbx_seq_one_letter_code
_entity_poly.pdbx_strand_id
1 'polypeptide(L)'
;MASSKFLLALFLSIAISSAIGERGPLKLSAVQQCRLQRLRAVEPTRQIESEGGRTELWDENQDQFQCAGVVAMRNNIRPNGLSLPNYHPLPRLVYIEQGQGYISITFPGCAETYEAYKVQRSRESEESWERKQKGSVRDLHQKVHRIRRGDIIAIPAGAAHWCYNDGHEELVAVSINDLNHQSNQLDQKFRAFYLAGGVPKSAQGEQNPFQNIIRAFDSQLLAEAYNVPEEIVKKMQGVEEERGLSIIVRERMSFIRPEEEQEQEQEQEQGNGQSSDNGLEETYCSMKFKTNIENRRKADIYSREAGNVIVADKYKLPILQYIDLSAEKGTLYPNALISPNWAMNGHTIVYVTRGDAQVEIVNHSGRTMMNDRVNKGHMFVIPQYYTSTARAGNNGFEWVAFKTTGSPMRSPLAGYTSVIRAMPLQVLTNAYQISPKQAQGLKVNRGGQSFLLSSSKRRQY
;
A
#
# COMPACT_ATOMS: atom_id res chain seq x y z
N MET A 1 -34.14 18.42 57.94
CA MET A 1 -33.37 19.30 57.03
C MET A 1 -31.99 18.76 56.62
N ALA A 2 -31.41 17.75 57.28
CA ALA A 2 -30.10 17.19 56.89
C ALA A 2 -30.15 16.19 55.70
N SER A 3 -31.23 15.42 55.56
CA SER A 3 -31.37 14.40 54.50
C SER A 3 -31.48 14.99 53.08
N SER A 4 -32.10 16.16 52.92
CA SER A 4 -32.25 16.82 51.61
C SER A 4 -30.93 17.40 51.07
N LYS A 5 -30.00 17.81 51.95
CA LYS A 5 -28.68 18.32 51.54
C LYS A 5 -27.73 17.23 51.07
N PHE A 6 -27.89 16.01 51.60
CA PHE A 6 -27.06 14.86 51.22
C PHE A 6 -27.43 14.32 49.83
N LEU A 7 -28.73 14.29 49.52
CA LEU A 7 -29.22 13.92 48.18
C LEU A 7 -28.78 14.92 47.11
N LEU A 8 -28.82 16.22 47.41
CA LEU A 8 -28.38 17.26 46.46
C LEU A 8 -26.87 17.17 46.17
N ALA A 9 -26.05 16.84 47.18
CA ALA A 9 -24.62 16.63 47.01
C ALA A 9 -24.31 15.38 46.16
N LEU A 10 -25.06 14.29 46.35
CA LEU A 10 -24.91 13.06 45.57
C LEU A 10 -25.25 13.30 44.08
N PHE A 11 -26.33 14.04 43.81
CA PHE A 11 -26.72 14.41 42.45
C PHE A 11 -25.72 15.35 41.77
N LEU A 12 -25.12 16.30 42.51
CA LEU A 12 -24.05 17.14 41.95
C LEU A 12 -22.77 16.34 41.66
N SER A 13 -22.40 15.38 42.50
CA SER A 13 -21.24 14.52 42.22
C SER A 13 -21.43 13.62 40.99
N ILE A 14 -22.64 13.09 40.76
CA ILE A 14 -22.95 12.27 39.58
C ILE A 14 -23.02 13.14 38.31
N ALA A 15 -23.49 14.39 38.42
CA ALA A 15 -23.50 15.35 37.31
C ALA A 15 -22.08 15.82 36.92
N ILE A 16 -21.15 15.91 37.87
CA ILE A 16 -19.75 16.28 37.59
C ILE A 16 -18.95 15.09 37.05
N SER A 17 -19.20 13.86 37.51
CA SER A 17 -18.57 12.66 36.94
C SER A 17 -19.05 12.29 35.53
N SER A 18 -20.23 12.76 35.11
CA SER A 18 -20.70 12.60 33.72
C SER A 18 -20.23 13.70 32.77
N ALA A 19 -19.63 14.78 33.29
CA ALA A 19 -19.09 15.89 32.51
C ALA A 19 -17.58 15.76 32.20
N ILE A 20 -16.86 14.81 32.82
CA ILE A 20 -15.43 14.55 32.60
C ILE A 20 -15.20 13.15 32.01
N GLY A 21 -16.15 12.66 31.20
CA GLY A 21 -15.86 11.63 30.23
C GLY A 21 -15.15 12.26 29.06
N GLU A 22 -13.83 12.10 28.95
CA GLU A 22 -13.10 12.35 27.71
C GLU A 22 -13.85 11.65 26.58
N ARG A 23 -14.54 12.43 25.75
CA ARG A 23 -15.13 11.96 24.51
C ARG A 23 -13.98 11.65 23.56
N GLY A 24 -13.42 10.46 23.68
CA GLY A 24 -12.74 9.83 22.55
C GLY A 24 -13.70 9.86 21.34
N PRO A 25 -13.18 10.00 20.11
CA PRO A 25 -14.03 10.07 18.93
C PRO A 25 -14.97 8.86 18.90
N LEU A 26 -16.28 9.13 18.97
CA LEU A 26 -17.33 8.13 18.85
C LEU A 26 -17.14 7.44 17.49
N LYS A 27 -16.82 6.14 17.51
CA LYS A 27 -16.76 5.32 16.30
C LYS A 27 -18.08 5.44 15.55
N LEU A 28 -18.02 5.93 14.32
CA LEU A 28 -19.19 6.02 13.43
C LEU A 28 -19.78 4.61 13.29
N SER A 29 -21.11 4.49 13.39
CA SER A 29 -21.77 3.24 13.00
C SER A 29 -21.46 2.92 11.53
N ALA A 30 -21.52 1.65 11.12
CA ALA A 30 -21.33 1.24 9.72
C ALA A 30 -22.22 2.03 8.74
N VAL A 31 -23.39 2.51 9.20
CA VAL A 31 -24.35 3.35 8.44
C VAL A 31 -23.87 4.80 8.23
N GLN A 32 -22.89 5.28 8.99
CA GLN A 32 -22.40 6.66 8.98
C GLN A 32 -20.97 6.83 8.48
N GLN A 33 -20.26 5.72 8.21
CA GLN A 33 -18.80 5.69 8.00
C GLN A 33 -18.30 6.60 6.87
N CYS A 34 -19.13 6.93 5.88
CA CYS A 34 -18.80 7.85 4.79
C CYS A 34 -19.62 9.17 4.76
N ARG A 35 -20.22 9.58 5.88
CA ARG A 35 -20.86 10.90 6.04
C ARG A 35 -19.83 11.98 6.40
N LEU A 36 -18.92 12.22 5.47
CA LEU A 36 -17.79 13.11 5.66
C LEU A 36 -18.25 14.58 5.66
N GLN A 37 -17.68 15.40 6.54
CA GLN A 37 -17.92 16.86 6.54
C GLN A 37 -16.93 17.60 5.63
N ARG A 38 -15.68 17.13 5.59
CA ARG A 38 -14.58 17.66 4.77
C ARG A 38 -13.55 16.57 4.56
N LEU A 39 -12.87 16.59 3.41
CA LEU A 39 -11.70 15.78 3.09
C LEU A 39 -10.45 16.66 3.14
N ARG A 40 -9.31 16.08 3.51
CA ARG A 40 -8.03 16.82 3.61
C ARG A 40 -6.87 15.98 3.09
N ALA A 41 -5.91 16.66 2.49
CA ALA A 41 -4.57 16.12 2.33
C ALA A 41 -3.85 16.11 3.67
N VAL A 42 -3.31 14.94 4.04
CA VAL A 42 -2.70 14.70 5.35
C VAL A 42 -1.37 13.97 5.23
N GLU A 43 -0.51 14.22 6.21
CA GLU A 43 0.76 13.52 6.41
C GLU A 43 0.62 12.46 7.51
N PRO A 44 1.58 11.51 7.63
CA PRO A 44 1.60 10.59 8.76
C PRO A 44 1.64 11.34 10.10
N THR A 45 0.91 10.85 11.09
CA THR A 45 0.79 11.48 12.41
C THR A 45 1.53 10.71 13.50
N ARG A 46 1.73 9.40 13.32
CA ARG A 46 2.43 8.54 14.26
C ARG A 46 3.71 8.02 13.63
N GLN A 47 4.79 8.01 14.41
CA GLN A 47 6.09 7.49 13.98
C GLN A 47 6.59 6.47 15.00
N ILE A 48 7.22 5.42 14.49
CA ILE A 48 7.85 4.35 15.26
C ILE A 48 9.29 4.28 14.78
N GLU A 49 10.21 4.69 15.64
CA GLU A 49 11.65 4.54 15.39
C GLU A 49 12.08 3.11 15.65
N SER A 50 13.04 2.64 14.86
CA SER A 50 13.66 1.32 15.02
C SER A 50 15.13 1.43 14.63
N GLU A 51 15.93 0.45 15.01
CA GLU A 51 17.36 0.45 14.69
C GLU A 51 17.58 0.51 13.16
N GLY A 52 16.82 -0.30 12.41
CA GLY A 52 16.91 -0.42 10.95
C GLY A 52 16.21 0.67 10.14
N GLY A 53 15.55 1.64 10.79
CA GLY A 53 14.80 2.68 10.09
C GLY A 53 13.60 3.22 10.86
N ARG A 54 12.54 3.60 10.14
CA ARG A 54 11.34 4.21 10.71
C ARG A 54 10.07 3.73 10.02
N THR A 55 9.02 3.50 10.80
CA THR A 55 7.66 3.26 10.32
C THR A 55 6.77 4.45 10.66
N GLU A 56 6.14 5.05 9.66
CA GLU A 56 5.22 6.18 9.79
C GLU A 56 3.81 5.71 9.46
N LEU A 57 2.82 6.11 10.27
CA LEU A 57 1.42 5.74 10.13
C LEU A 57 0.54 6.97 9.97
N TRP A 58 -0.39 6.89 9.04
CA TRP A 58 -1.52 7.82 8.99
C TRP A 58 -2.55 7.39 10.04
N ASP A 59 -3.11 8.35 10.77
CA ASP A 59 -4.13 8.09 11.79
C ASP A 59 -5.38 7.46 11.16
N GLU A 60 -5.57 6.17 11.45
CA GLU A 60 -6.69 5.40 10.93
C GLU A 60 -8.03 5.92 11.43
N ASN A 61 -8.08 6.67 12.55
CA ASN A 61 -9.32 7.18 13.12
C ASN A 61 -9.87 8.42 12.40
N GLN A 62 -9.11 9.00 11.46
CA GLN A 62 -9.64 10.08 10.64
C GLN A 62 -10.77 9.56 9.75
N ASP A 63 -11.87 10.32 9.68
CA ASP A 63 -13.09 9.94 8.97
C ASP A 63 -12.85 9.44 7.54
N GLN A 64 -11.88 10.02 6.83
CA GLN A 64 -11.59 9.65 5.45
C GLN A 64 -10.99 8.24 5.30
N PHE A 65 -10.14 7.82 6.24
CA PHE A 65 -9.55 6.47 6.26
C PHE A 65 -10.52 5.46 6.85
N GLN A 66 -11.34 5.85 7.84
CA GLN A 66 -12.47 5.06 8.31
C GLN A 66 -13.48 4.78 7.18
N CYS A 67 -13.85 5.80 6.40
CA CYS A 67 -14.72 5.65 5.22
C CYS A 67 -14.14 4.68 4.19
N ALA A 68 -12.85 4.79 3.87
CA ALA A 68 -12.20 3.88 2.94
C ALA A 68 -11.95 2.48 3.52
N GLY A 69 -11.97 2.32 4.85
CA GLY A 69 -11.65 1.07 5.51
C GLY A 69 -10.19 0.67 5.37
N VAL A 70 -9.26 1.62 5.42
CA VAL A 70 -7.83 1.31 5.22
C VAL A 70 -6.94 1.88 6.32
N VAL A 71 -5.80 1.23 6.53
CA VAL A 71 -4.64 1.82 7.24
C VAL A 71 -3.49 2.01 6.28
N ALA A 72 -2.96 3.23 6.23
CA ALA A 72 -1.80 3.56 5.43
C ALA A 72 -0.53 3.63 6.29
N MET A 73 0.58 3.18 5.74
CA MET A 73 1.88 3.23 6.39
C MET A 73 3.00 3.48 5.38
N ARG A 74 4.07 4.14 5.85
CA ARG A 74 5.31 4.36 5.11
C ARG A 74 6.47 3.81 5.92
N ASN A 75 7.24 2.91 5.34
CA ASN A 75 8.43 2.32 5.95
C ASN A 75 9.67 2.87 5.24
N ASN A 76 10.57 3.46 6.01
CA ASN A 76 11.88 3.92 5.55
C ASN A 76 12.91 2.97 6.14
N ILE A 77 13.52 2.15 5.30
CA ILE A 77 14.50 1.13 5.71
C ILE A 77 15.88 1.64 5.31
N ARG A 78 16.76 1.83 6.30
CA ARG A 78 18.13 2.31 6.09
C ARG A 78 18.94 1.30 5.27
N PRO A 79 20.06 1.71 4.64
CA PRO A 79 21.02 0.77 4.06
C PRO A 79 21.40 -0.33 5.04
N ASN A 80 21.44 -1.59 4.58
CA ASN A 80 21.60 -2.80 5.41
C ASN A 80 20.51 -2.99 6.49
N GLY A 81 19.38 -2.31 6.38
CA GLY A 81 18.25 -2.48 7.27
C GLY A 81 17.42 -3.72 6.91
N LEU A 82 16.97 -4.46 7.91
CA LEU A 82 16.04 -5.58 7.80
C LEU A 82 14.73 -5.23 8.52
N SER A 83 13.64 -5.10 7.76
CA SER A 83 12.28 -5.14 8.31
C SER A 83 11.99 -6.56 8.80
N LEU A 84 11.71 -6.69 10.09
CA LEU A 84 11.57 -7.99 10.73
C LEU A 84 10.34 -8.76 10.23
N PRO A 85 10.39 -10.11 10.24
CA PRO A 85 9.30 -10.93 9.75
C PRO A 85 7.99 -10.71 10.50
N ASN A 86 6.91 -10.52 9.75
CA ASN A 86 5.56 -10.31 10.30
C ASN A 86 4.48 -10.79 9.34
N TYR A 87 3.26 -10.96 9.84
CA TYR A 87 2.06 -11.19 9.03
C TYR A 87 0.87 -10.39 9.57
N HIS A 88 -0.13 -10.19 8.72
CA HIS A 88 -1.30 -9.35 9.02
C HIS A 88 -2.59 -10.12 8.67
N PRO A 89 -3.71 -9.91 9.38
CA PRO A 89 -4.98 -10.60 9.07
C PRO A 89 -5.68 -10.02 7.83
N LEU A 90 -5.05 -9.08 7.15
CA LEU A 90 -5.59 -8.26 6.08
C LEU A 90 -4.60 -8.22 4.91
N PRO A 91 -5.08 -8.05 3.66
CA PRO A 91 -4.20 -7.89 2.53
C PRO A 91 -3.54 -6.51 2.54
N ARG A 92 -2.33 -6.46 1.97
CA ARG A 92 -1.54 -5.24 1.83
C ARG A 92 -1.11 -5.06 0.38
N LEU A 93 -1.22 -3.82 -0.10
CA LEU A 93 -0.64 -3.40 -1.37
C LEU A 93 0.46 -2.36 -1.10
N VAL A 94 1.68 -2.66 -1.53
CA VAL A 94 2.88 -1.85 -1.28
C VAL A 94 3.37 -1.25 -2.59
N TYR A 95 3.73 0.03 -2.57
CA TYR A 95 4.47 0.73 -3.61
C TYR A 95 5.87 1.07 -3.11
N ILE A 96 6.89 0.69 -3.88
CA ILE A 96 8.28 1.10 -3.61
C ILE A 96 8.51 2.49 -4.24
N GLU A 97 8.57 3.51 -3.40
CA GLU A 97 8.79 4.91 -3.82
C GLU A 97 10.25 5.18 -4.19
N GLN A 98 11.19 4.60 -3.44
CA GLN A 98 12.63 4.83 -3.58
C GLN A 98 13.41 3.58 -3.16
N GLY A 99 14.63 3.42 -3.68
CA GLY A 99 15.53 2.36 -3.27
C GLY A 99 15.28 1.03 -3.96
N GLN A 100 16.01 0.04 -3.47
CA GLN A 100 15.95 -1.35 -3.90
C GLN A 100 16.30 -2.26 -2.73
N GLY A 101 15.96 -3.54 -2.87
CA GLY A 101 16.25 -4.53 -1.85
C GLY A 101 15.68 -5.88 -2.21
N TYR A 102 15.45 -6.68 -1.19
CA TYR A 102 14.84 -8.00 -1.30
C TYR A 102 13.62 -8.10 -0.41
N ILE A 103 12.63 -8.83 -0.88
CA ILE A 103 11.46 -9.25 -0.10
C ILE A 103 11.27 -10.76 -0.26
N SER A 104 10.86 -11.44 0.79
CA SER A 104 10.29 -12.78 0.69
C SER A 104 8.89 -12.76 1.30
N ILE A 105 7.97 -13.45 0.65
CA ILE A 105 6.61 -13.70 1.12
C ILE A 105 6.47 -15.21 1.22
N THR A 106 6.28 -15.71 2.43
CA THR A 106 6.16 -17.13 2.71
C THR A 106 4.73 -17.58 2.42
N PHE A 107 4.57 -18.49 1.46
CA PHE A 107 3.31 -19.17 1.19
C PHE A 107 3.25 -20.46 2.01
N PRO A 108 2.33 -20.57 2.99
CA PRO A 108 2.24 -21.77 3.83
C PRO A 108 2.01 -23.03 3.01
N GLY A 109 2.80 -24.07 3.27
CA GLY A 109 2.72 -25.36 2.57
C GLY A 109 3.52 -25.45 1.27
N CYS A 110 4.12 -24.36 0.81
CA CYS A 110 5.08 -24.38 -0.31
C CYS A 110 6.48 -24.75 0.19
N ALA A 111 7.22 -25.51 -0.61
CA ALA A 111 8.55 -25.99 -0.29
C ALA A 111 9.64 -24.92 -0.48
N GLU A 112 10.78 -25.15 0.14
CA GLU A 112 12.00 -24.38 -0.03
C GLU A 112 12.63 -24.68 -1.40
N THR A 113 12.23 -23.94 -2.43
CA THR A 113 12.74 -24.12 -3.81
C THR A 113 14.08 -23.45 -4.07
N TYR A 114 14.60 -22.65 -3.12
CA TYR A 114 15.93 -22.06 -3.21
C TYR A 114 16.87 -22.82 -2.28
N GLU A 115 17.75 -23.62 -2.89
CA GLU A 115 18.64 -24.54 -2.20
C GLU A 115 20.06 -24.47 -2.75
N ALA A 116 21.04 -24.62 -1.86
CA ALA A 116 22.44 -24.77 -2.24
C ALA A 116 22.95 -26.10 -1.66
N TYR A 117 22.99 -27.13 -2.51
CA TYR A 117 23.73 -28.35 -2.18
C TYR A 117 25.20 -28.17 -2.54
N LYS A 118 26.08 -28.62 -1.65
CA LYS A 118 27.46 -28.92 -2.05
C LYS A 118 27.39 -29.97 -3.17
N VAL A 119 27.68 -29.59 -4.41
CA VAL A 119 27.87 -30.55 -5.50
C VAL A 119 29.14 -31.33 -5.19
N GLN A 120 28.97 -32.53 -4.63
CA GLN A 120 30.03 -33.48 -4.42
C GLN A 120 30.34 -34.19 -5.75
N ARG A 121 30.88 -33.47 -6.75
CA ARG A 121 31.42 -34.09 -7.98
C ARG A 121 32.25 -33.14 -8.88
N SER A 122 33.49 -32.88 -8.50
CA SER A 122 34.70 -33.08 -9.34
C SER A 122 35.93 -32.66 -8.54
N ARG A 123 37.01 -33.44 -8.66
CA ARG A 123 38.21 -33.41 -7.83
C ARG A 123 39.22 -32.31 -8.22
N GLU A 124 38.76 -31.21 -8.81
CA GLU A 124 39.63 -30.17 -9.38
C GLU A 124 39.02 -28.79 -9.18
N SER A 125 39.17 -28.23 -7.98
CA SER A 125 39.25 -26.76 -7.68
C SER A 125 38.95 -26.43 -6.22
N GLU A 126 39.36 -27.28 -5.26
CA GLU A 126 39.20 -27.00 -3.82
C GLU A 126 39.87 -25.68 -3.39
N GLU A 127 40.96 -25.22 -4.03
CA GLU A 127 41.71 -24.07 -3.52
C GLU A 127 41.14 -22.67 -3.84
N SER A 128 40.22 -22.53 -4.82
CA SER A 128 39.73 -21.19 -5.23
C SER A 128 38.43 -20.77 -4.54
N TRP A 129 37.56 -21.73 -4.21
CA TRP A 129 36.26 -21.46 -3.60
C TRP A 129 36.26 -21.59 -2.07
N GLU A 130 37.16 -22.39 -1.49
CA GLU A 130 37.27 -22.56 -0.02
C GLU A 130 37.70 -21.28 0.71
N ARG A 131 38.35 -20.34 0.02
CA ARG A 131 38.80 -19.08 0.63
C ARG A 131 37.72 -17.99 0.72
N LYS A 132 36.56 -18.16 0.06
CA LYS A 132 35.47 -17.16 0.04
C LYS A 132 34.24 -17.49 0.88
N GLN A 133 34.09 -18.73 1.37
CA GLN A 133 32.99 -19.10 2.25
C GLN A 133 33.48 -19.92 3.46
N LYS A 134 34.21 -19.27 4.37
CA LYS A 134 34.35 -19.81 5.73
C LYS A 134 32.99 -19.78 6.41
N GLY A 135 32.27 -20.91 6.40
CA GLY A 135 31.07 -21.14 7.22
C GLY A 135 29.74 -21.33 6.48
N SER A 136 29.73 -21.79 5.22
CA SER A 136 28.49 -22.05 4.48
C SER A 136 27.66 -23.17 5.16
N VAL A 137 26.69 -22.74 5.98
CA VAL A 137 25.61 -23.58 6.50
C VAL A 137 24.75 -24.01 5.30
N ARG A 138 24.37 -25.29 5.25
CA ARG A 138 23.36 -25.77 4.28
C ARG A 138 22.07 -24.99 4.55
N ASP A 139 21.68 -24.15 3.61
CA ASP A 139 20.48 -23.30 3.71
C ASP A 139 19.44 -23.74 2.68
N LEU A 140 18.18 -23.60 3.05
CA LEU A 140 16.99 -23.92 2.27
C LEU A 140 15.94 -22.88 2.63
N HIS A 141 15.42 -22.15 1.65
CA HIS A 141 14.33 -21.20 1.89
C HIS A 141 13.41 -21.05 0.67
N GLN A 142 12.25 -20.44 0.89
CA GLN A 142 11.37 -20.04 -0.22
C GLN A 142 11.99 -18.90 -1.05
N LYS A 143 11.43 -18.69 -2.24
CA LYS A 143 11.91 -17.70 -3.20
C LYS A 143 12.06 -16.30 -2.58
N VAL A 144 13.19 -15.66 -2.89
CA VAL A 144 13.46 -14.25 -2.52
C VAL A 144 13.39 -13.40 -3.78
N HIS A 145 12.74 -12.24 -3.68
CA HIS A 145 12.43 -11.40 -4.82
C HIS A 145 13.13 -10.05 -4.71
N ARG A 146 13.88 -9.69 -5.77
CA ARG A 146 14.42 -8.34 -5.94
C ARG A 146 13.28 -7.34 -6.09
N ILE A 147 13.30 -6.28 -5.29
CA ILE A 147 12.36 -5.17 -5.36
C ILE A 147 13.12 -3.87 -5.65
N ARG A 148 12.44 -2.94 -6.32
CA ARG A 148 13.00 -1.64 -6.69
C ARG A 148 11.91 -0.60 -6.84
N ARG A 149 12.30 0.66 -6.89
CA ARG A 149 11.40 1.78 -7.19
C ARG A 149 10.44 1.45 -8.35
N GLY A 150 9.16 1.72 -8.12
CA GLY A 150 8.10 1.44 -9.08
C GLY A 150 7.38 0.14 -8.87
N ASP A 151 7.91 -0.79 -8.07
CA ASP A 151 7.25 -2.07 -7.84
C ASP A 151 5.97 -1.87 -7.00
N ILE A 152 4.87 -2.42 -7.50
CA ILE A 152 3.67 -2.75 -6.73
C ILE A 152 3.78 -4.19 -6.27
N ILE A 153 3.64 -4.42 -4.97
CA ILE A 153 3.79 -5.72 -4.32
C ILE A 153 2.50 -6.02 -3.56
N ALA A 154 1.87 -7.15 -3.87
CA ALA A 154 0.68 -7.65 -3.22
C ALA A 154 1.05 -8.69 -2.15
N ILE A 155 0.62 -8.48 -0.92
CA ILE A 155 0.86 -9.38 0.20
C ILE A 155 -0.50 -9.87 0.72
N PRO A 156 -0.83 -11.17 0.58
CA PRO A 156 -2.07 -11.73 1.10
C PRO A 156 -2.17 -11.66 2.63
N ALA A 157 -3.41 -11.67 3.14
CA ALA A 157 -3.67 -11.87 4.55
C ALA A 157 -3.04 -13.20 5.05
N GLY A 158 -2.40 -13.16 6.21
CA GLY A 158 -1.75 -14.30 6.84
C GLY A 158 -0.36 -14.65 6.30
N ALA A 159 0.05 -14.08 5.16
CA ALA A 159 1.36 -14.38 4.58
C ALA A 159 2.49 -13.69 5.36
N ALA A 160 3.39 -14.49 5.93
CA ALA A 160 4.58 -13.98 6.60
C ALA A 160 5.55 -13.38 5.58
N HIS A 161 6.14 -12.24 5.90
CA HIS A 161 7.06 -11.57 4.99
C HIS A 161 8.11 -10.74 5.74
N TRP A 162 9.25 -10.55 5.10
CA TRP A 162 10.35 -9.70 5.56
C TRP A 162 10.96 -8.93 4.39
N CYS A 163 11.65 -7.84 4.67
CA CYS A 163 12.26 -7.01 3.64
C CYS A 163 13.66 -6.53 4.06
N TYR A 164 14.65 -6.70 3.19
CA TYR A 164 16.03 -6.31 3.42
C TYR A 164 16.49 -5.27 2.39
N ASN A 165 17.05 -4.16 2.85
CA ASN A 165 17.66 -3.15 2.01
C ASN A 165 19.15 -3.45 1.81
N ASP A 166 19.51 -3.99 0.64
CA ASP A 166 20.90 -4.22 0.25
C ASP A 166 21.52 -3.07 -0.56
N GLY A 167 20.77 -1.98 -0.74
CA GLY A 167 21.20 -0.78 -1.45
C GLY A 167 21.96 0.21 -0.57
N HIS A 168 22.44 1.28 -1.21
CA HIS A 168 23.19 2.37 -0.56
C HIS A 168 22.32 3.56 -0.14
N GLU A 169 21.07 3.61 -0.61
CA GLU A 169 20.08 4.63 -0.24
C GLU A 169 18.98 4.02 0.64
N GLU A 170 18.17 4.88 1.28
CA GLU A 170 16.98 4.40 1.98
C GLU A 170 15.98 3.78 1.00
N LEU A 171 15.47 2.60 1.37
CA LEU A 171 14.35 1.95 0.73
C LEU A 171 13.05 2.48 1.36
N VAL A 172 12.25 3.17 0.55
CA VAL A 172 11.00 3.79 1.00
C VAL A 172 9.81 3.03 0.40
N ALA A 173 9.00 2.43 1.26
CA ALA A 173 7.84 1.64 0.89
C ALA A 173 6.56 2.25 1.48
N VAL A 174 5.62 2.65 0.63
CA VAL A 174 4.30 3.18 1.03
C VAL A 174 3.26 2.10 0.78
N SER A 175 2.38 1.83 1.73
CA SER A 175 1.39 0.77 1.59
C SER A 175 0.04 1.12 2.18
N ILE A 176 -1.00 0.48 1.64
CA ILE A 176 -2.33 0.44 2.23
C ILE A 176 -2.65 -0.98 2.69
N ASN A 177 -3.45 -1.05 3.75
CA ASN A 177 -3.87 -2.27 4.44
C ASN A 177 -5.40 -2.23 4.48
N ASP A 178 -6.07 -3.18 3.83
CA ASP A 178 -7.53 -3.17 3.70
C ASP A 178 -8.21 -3.82 4.92
N LEU A 179 -8.75 -2.97 5.81
CA LEU A 179 -9.44 -3.41 7.03
C LEU A 179 -10.79 -4.07 6.73
N ASN A 180 -11.41 -3.73 5.60
CA ASN A 180 -12.77 -4.17 5.24
C ASN A 180 -12.76 -5.40 4.33
N HIS A 181 -11.58 -5.89 3.93
CA HIS A 181 -11.47 -7.08 3.12
C HIS A 181 -12.05 -8.31 3.82
N GLN A 182 -12.76 -9.17 3.08
CA GLN A 182 -13.43 -10.38 3.59
C GLN A 182 -12.50 -11.37 4.32
N SER A 183 -11.20 -11.32 4.06
CA SER A 183 -10.22 -12.15 4.78
C SER A 183 -9.99 -11.71 6.22
N ASN A 184 -10.28 -10.45 6.56
CA ASN A 184 -10.16 -9.94 7.91
C ASN A 184 -11.44 -10.25 8.70
N GLN A 185 -11.48 -11.44 9.30
CA GLN A 185 -12.62 -11.93 10.09
C GLN A 185 -12.60 -11.47 11.56
N LEU A 186 -11.66 -10.61 11.94
CA LEU A 186 -11.50 -10.14 13.32
C LEU A 186 -12.40 -8.91 13.57
N ASP A 187 -11.86 -7.74 13.29
CA ASP A 187 -12.51 -6.44 13.47
C ASP A 187 -11.87 -5.41 12.54
N GLN A 188 -12.50 -4.23 12.40
CA GLN A 188 -11.93 -3.09 11.67
C GLN A 188 -10.84 -2.38 12.48
N LYS A 189 -9.91 -3.14 13.09
CA LYS A 189 -8.73 -2.62 13.77
C LYS A 189 -7.48 -3.19 13.13
N PHE A 190 -6.48 -2.35 12.98
CA PHE A 190 -5.20 -2.79 12.46
C PHE A 190 -4.48 -3.69 13.46
N ARG A 191 -3.96 -4.82 12.95
CA ARG A 191 -3.20 -5.81 13.73
C ARG A 191 -2.00 -6.27 12.93
N ALA A 192 -0.86 -6.38 13.60
CA ALA A 192 0.39 -6.84 13.02
C ALA A 192 1.01 -7.90 13.94
N PHE A 193 1.19 -9.11 13.43
CA PHE A 193 1.75 -10.21 14.19
C PHE A 193 3.22 -10.36 13.82
N TYR A 194 4.11 -9.82 14.64
CA TYR A 194 5.55 -9.92 14.42
C TYR A 194 6.07 -11.26 14.93
N LEU A 195 6.96 -11.88 14.17
CA LEU A 195 7.68 -13.10 14.54
C LEU A 195 9.03 -12.80 15.21
N ALA A 196 9.50 -11.55 15.12
CA ALA A 196 10.67 -11.05 15.80
C ALA A 196 10.54 -9.55 16.03
N GLY A 197 11.19 -9.04 17.08
CA GLY A 197 11.13 -7.63 17.46
C GLY A 197 9.73 -7.18 17.87
N GLY A 198 9.52 -5.87 17.99
CA GLY A 198 8.25 -5.33 18.47
C GLY A 198 8.45 -3.97 19.13
N VAL A 199 7.34 -3.31 19.44
CA VAL A 199 7.35 -2.01 20.11
C VAL A 199 6.87 -2.20 21.55
N PRO A 200 7.59 -1.69 22.56
CA PRO A 200 7.13 -1.77 23.95
C PRO A 200 5.74 -1.16 24.14
N LYS A 201 5.00 -1.62 25.16
CA LYS A 201 3.72 -0.99 25.52
C LYS A 201 4.02 0.41 26.05
N SER A 202 3.39 1.44 25.48
CA SER A 202 3.45 2.78 26.04
C SER A 202 2.65 2.84 27.36
N ALA A 203 3.04 3.75 28.26
CA ALA A 203 2.41 3.91 29.58
C ALA A 203 0.91 4.32 29.54
N GLN A 204 0.37 4.62 28.35
CA GLN A 204 -0.99 5.13 28.15
C GLN A 204 -2.05 4.06 27.80
N GLY A 205 -1.71 2.75 27.88
CA GLY A 205 -2.72 1.69 27.84
C GLY A 205 -3.41 1.46 26.49
N GLU A 206 -3.00 2.13 25.41
CA GLU A 206 -3.45 1.78 24.06
C GLU A 206 -2.93 0.40 23.65
N GLN A 207 -3.80 -0.42 23.04
CA GLN A 207 -3.40 -1.69 22.44
C GLN A 207 -2.39 -1.43 21.32
N ASN A 208 -1.11 -1.66 21.60
CA ASN A 208 -0.05 -1.57 20.61
C ASN A 208 -0.15 -2.78 19.65
N PRO A 209 -0.45 -2.58 18.35
CA PRO A 209 -0.64 -3.68 17.42
C PRO A 209 0.68 -4.30 16.94
N PHE A 210 1.85 -3.79 17.36
CA PHE A 210 3.16 -4.24 16.90
C PHE A 210 3.89 -5.06 17.97
N GLN A 211 3.49 -6.32 18.18
CA GLN A 211 4.04 -7.20 19.21
C GLN A 211 4.65 -8.48 18.62
N ASN A 212 5.76 -8.93 19.22
CA ASN A 212 6.28 -10.29 19.00
C ASN A 212 5.29 -11.31 19.57
N ILE A 213 4.71 -12.16 18.74
CA ILE A 213 3.80 -13.20 19.22
C ILE A 213 4.53 -14.29 20.01
N ILE A 214 5.80 -14.55 19.69
CA ILE A 214 6.61 -15.60 20.32
C ILE A 214 6.80 -15.31 21.81
N ARG A 215 6.85 -14.03 22.18
CA ARG A 215 7.01 -13.55 23.57
C ARG A 215 5.90 -14.02 24.52
N ALA A 216 4.72 -14.31 24.01
CA ALA A 216 3.57 -14.68 24.84
C ALA A 216 3.48 -16.19 25.12
N PHE A 217 4.25 -17.02 24.42
CA PHE A 217 4.23 -18.47 24.62
C PHE A 217 5.10 -18.90 25.79
N ASP A 218 4.77 -20.06 26.36
CA ASP A 218 5.63 -20.74 27.31
C ASP A 218 6.96 -21.15 26.65
N SER A 219 8.09 -20.78 27.26
CA SER A 219 9.41 -20.98 26.68
C SER A 219 9.79 -22.46 26.59
N GLN A 220 9.38 -23.27 27.55
CA GLN A 220 9.69 -24.70 27.60
C GLN A 220 8.89 -25.46 26.54
N LEU A 221 7.60 -25.16 26.40
CA LEU A 221 6.74 -25.73 25.38
C LEU A 221 7.25 -25.42 23.96
N LEU A 222 7.67 -24.18 23.70
CA LEU A 222 8.27 -23.84 22.39
C LEU A 222 9.62 -24.52 22.20
N ALA A 223 10.43 -24.65 23.25
CA ALA A 223 11.73 -25.31 23.17
C ALA A 223 11.56 -26.80 22.79
N GLU A 224 10.56 -27.45 23.38
CA GLU A 224 10.14 -28.81 23.00
C GLU A 224 9.64 -28.86 21.55
N ALA A 225 8.74 -27.95 21.15
CA ALA A 225 8.17 -27.92 19.80
C ALA A 225 9.22 -27.72 18.69
N TYR A 226 10.21 -26.84 18.94
CA TYR A 226 11.33 -26.61 18.01
C TYR A 226 12.45 -27.64 18.17
N ASN A 227 12.44 -28.46 19.22
CA ASN A 227 13.51 -29.36 19.61
C ASN A 227 14.87 -28.64 19.75
N VAL A 228 14.89 -27.55 20.53
CA VAL A 228 16.07 -26.71 20.76
C VAL A 228 16.25 -26.39 22.25
N PRO A 229 17.44 -25.99 22.71
CA PRO A 229 17.60 -25.47 24.07
C PRO A 229 16.69 -24.26 24.34
N GLU A 230 16.09 -24.19 25.54
CA GLU A 230 15.19 -23.10 25.96
C GLU A 230 15.81 -21.70 25.81
N GLU A 231 17.14 -21.61 25.97
CA GLU A 231 17.93 -20.39 25.74
C GLU A 231 17.69 -19.78 24.35
N ILE A 232 17.53 -20.61 23.31
CA ILE A 232 17.27 -20.14 21.94
C ILE A 232 15.89 -19.51 21.85
N VAL A 233 14.87 -20.12 22.46
CA VAL A 233 13.51 -19.57 22.52
C VAL A 233 13.51 -18.25 23.29
N LYS A 234 14.22 -18.15 24.41
CA LYS A 234 14.34 -16.88 25.17
C LYS A 234 14.93 -15.76 24.31
N LYS A 235 15.88 -16.06 23.43
CA LYS A 235 16.39 -15.10 22.42
C LYS A 235 15.32 -14.72 21.39
N MET A 236 14.56 -15.68 20.88
CA MET A 236 13.45 -15.42 19.94
C MET A 236 12.35 -14.55 20.57
N GLN A 237 12.13 -14.69 21.88
CA GLN A 237 11.16 -13.88 22.63
C GLN A 237 11.63 -12.43 22.85
N GLY A 238 12.90 -12.12 22.61
CA GLY A 238 13.44 -10.75 22.63
C GLY A 238 13.37 -10.10 24.00
N VAL A 239 13.59 -10.87 25.07
CA VAL A 239 13.50 -10.37 26.46
C VAL A 239 14.52 -9.25 26.75
N GLU A 240 15.60 -9.14 25.97
CA GLU A 240 16.74 -8.27 26.26
C GLU A 240 16.95 -7.09 25.28
N GLU A 241 16.26 -7.02 24.13
CA GLU A 241 16.60 -6.04 23.08
C GLU A 241 15.36 -5.33 22.46
N GLU A 242 15.17 -4.06 22.83
CA GLU A 242 14.16 -3.16 22.24
C GLU A 242 14.63 -2.53 20.92
N ARG A 243 14.90 -3.35 19.90
CA ARG A 243 15.41 -2.86 18.59
C ARG A 243 14.32 -2.37 17.63
N GLY A 244 13.05 -2.54 18.00
CA GLY A 244 11.90 -2.08 17.23
C GLY A 244 11.44 -3.09 16.18
N LEU A 245 10.95 -2.57 15.04
CA LEU A 245 10.32 -3.33 13.94
C LEU A 245 11.29 -3.63 12.79
N SER A 246 12.44 -2.95 12.79
CA SER A 246 13.52 -3.15 11.84
C SER A 246 14.87 -3.02 12.52
N ILE A 247 15.86 -3.76 12.04
CA ILE A 247 17.21 -3.81 12.62
C ILE A 247 18.26 -3.46 11.57
N ILE A 248 19.45 -3.05 12.01
CA ILE A 248 20.61 -2.94 11.12
C ILE A 248 21.35 -4.27 11.13
N VAL A 249 21.57 -4.84 9.96
CA VAL A 249 22.38 -6.05 9.82
C VAL A 249 23.85 -5.64 9.76
N ARG A 250 24.65 -6.12 10.72
CA ARG A 250 26.07 -5.76 10.85
C ARG A 250 26.91 -6.24 9.66
N GLU A 251 26.64 -7.46 9.21
CA GLU A 251 27.26 -8.07 8.04
C GLU A 251 26.21 -8.23 6.96
N ARG A 252 26.55 -7.93 5.70
CA ARG A 252 25.58 -8.00 4.59
C ARG A 252 24.95 -9.39 4.57
N MET A 253 23.61 -9.44 4.56
CA MET A 253 22.90 -10.72 4.49
C MET A 253 23.30 -11.48 3.23
N SER A 254 23.63 -12.75 3.41
CA SER A 254 23.85 -13.72 2.34
C SER A 254 22.73 -14.75 2.42
N PHE A 255 22.03 -14.95 1.32
CA PHE A 255 21.00 -15.98 1.14
C PHE A 255 21.08 -16.48 -0.30
N ILE A 256 20.52 -17.67 -0.54
CA ILE A 256 20.56 -18.30 -1.86
C ILE A 256 19.72 -17.47 -2.82
N ARG A 257 20.30 -17.12 -3.96
CA ARG A 257 19.62 -16.39 -5.03
C ARG A 257 20.32 -16.66 -6.35
N PRO A 258 19.59 -16.65 -7.48
CA PRO A 258 20.20 -16.63 -8.80
C PRO A 258 21.17 -15.45 -8.91
N GLU A 259 22.28 -15.65 -9.63
CA GLU A 259 23.18 -14.55 -9.98
C GLU A 259 22.41 -13.52 -10.83
N GLU A 260 22.61 -12.23 -10.54
CA GLU A 260 22.07 -11.14 -11.36
C GLU A 260 22.89 -11.06 -12.66
N GLU A 261 22.78 -12.05 -13.54
CA GLU A 261 23.14 -11.82 -14.93
C GLU A 261 22.29 -10.66 -15.44
N GLN A 262 22.88 -9.76 -16.23
CA GLN A 262 22.22 -8.55 -16.74
C GLN A 262 21.10 -8.94 -17.73
N GLU A 263 20.00 -9.47 -17.21
CA GLU A 263 18.82 -9.81 -17.96
C GLU A 263 18.03 -8.52 -18.17
N GLN A 264 18.12 -8.03 -19.40
CA GLN A 264 17.08 -7.20 -19.99
C GLN A 264 15.73 -7.88 -19.68
N GLU A 265 14.82 -7.19 -18.97
CA GLU A 265 13.43 -7.61 -18.78
C GLU A 265 12.65 -7.57 -20.12
N GLN A 266 13.17 -8.23 -21.14
CA GLN A 266 12.53 -8.50 -22.41
C GLN A 266 12.35 -10.01 -22.51
N GLU A 267 11.09 -10.43 -22.47
CA GLU A 267 10.58 -11.64 -23.11
C GLU A 267 11.05 -12.99 -22.51
N GLN A 268 10.39 -13.40 -21.43
CA GLN A 268 10.02 -14.82 -21.27
C GLN A 268 8.51 -14.94 -21.44
N GLU A 269 8.05 -14.81 -22.69
CA GLU A 269 6.70 -15.22 -23.11
C GLU A 269 6.72 -16.38 -24.11
N GLN A 270 7.88 -16.99 -24.40
CA GLN A 270 7.95 -18.17 -25.26
C GLN A 270 8.95 -19.20 -24.74
N GLY A 271 8.49 -20.03 -23.80
CA GLY A 271 9.07 -21.33 -23.53
C GLY A 271 8.20 -22.40 -24.17
N ASN A 272 8.54 -22.81 -25.39
CA ASN A 272 7.97 -23.99 -26.03
C ASN A 272 8.63 -25.22 -25.38
N GLY A 273 8.02 -25.74 -24.31
CA GLY A 273 8.54 -26.85 -23.50
C GLY A 273 7.49 -27.95 -23.34
N GLN A 274 7.91 -29.18 -23.62
CA GLN A 274 7.14 -30.42 -23.50
C GLN A 274 6.26 -30.48 -22.24
N SER A 275 5.04 -30.98 -22.42
CA SER A 275 4.02 -31.24 -21.41
C SER A 275 4.54 -32.11 -20.26
N SER A 276 5.15 -31.46 -19.27
CA SER A 276 5.24 -31.91 -17.89
C SER A 276 4.04 -31.32 -17.15
N ASP A 277 3.27 -32.13 -16.44
CA ASP A 277 2.20 -31.61 -15.59
C ASP A 277 2.84 -30.74 -14.48
N ASN A 278 2.57 -29.43 -14.49
CA ASN A 278 3.14 -28.50 -13.52
C ASN A 278 2.67 -28.82 -12.09
N GLY A 279 3.61 -28.84 -11.13
CA GLY A 279 3.31 -29.04 -9.70
C GLY A 279 2.80 -27.78 -8.99
N LEU A 280 2.51 -27.89 -7.68
CA LEU A 280 2.16 -26.74 -6.83
C LEU A 280 3.30 -25.71 -6.78
N GLU A 281 4.54 -26.18 -6.75
CA GLU A 281 5.75 -25.34 -6.74
C GLU A 281 5.86 -24.46 -7.99
N GLU A 282 5.43 -24.98 -9.14
CA GLU A 282 5.51 -24.30 -10.44
C GLU A 282 4.28 -23.43 -10.74
N THR A 283 3.22 -23.53 -9.93
CA THR A 283 1.94 -22.83 -10.14
C THR A 283 1.58 -21.86 -9.01
N TYR A 284 1.00 -22.36 -7.93
CA TYR A 284 0.51 -21.53 -6.82
C TYR A 284 1.68 -20.91 -6.04
N CYS A 285 2.71 -21.69 -5.74
CA CYS A 285 3.86 -21.27 -4.93
C CYS A 285 4.81 -20.31 -5.69
N SER A 286 4.77 -20.34 -7.02
CA SER A 286 5.52 -19.43 -7.89
C SER A 286 4.69 -18.22 -8.36
N MET A 287 3.47 -18.06 -7.85
CA MET A 287 2.53 -17.02 -8.30
C MET A 287 3.18 -15.63 -8.24
N LYS A 288 3.06 -14.89 -9.34
CA LYS A 288 3.57 -13.53 -9.44
C LYS A 288 2.80 -12.62 -8.49
N PHE A 289 3.53 -12.00 -7.55
CA PHE A 289 2.95 -11.07 -6.58
C PHE A 289 3.38 -9.61 -6.74
N LYS A 290 4.25 -9.31 -7.72
CA LYS A 290 4.68 -7.94 -7.99
C LYS A 290 4.69 -7.58 -9.48
N THR A 291 4.53 -6.29 -9.76
CA THR A 291 4.68 -5.71 -11.10
C THR A 291 5.24 -4.29 -11.00
N ASN A 292 6.04 -3.87 -11.96
CA ASN A 292 6.63 -2.52 -11.96
C ASN A 292 5.78 -1.54 -12.76
N ILE A 293 5.47 -0.38 -12.16
CA ILE A 293 4.65 0.68 -12.76
C ILE A 293 5.41 2.01 -12.97
N GLU A 294 6.75 1.98 -13.02
CA GLU A 294 7.56 3.19 -13.28
C GLU A 294 7.90 3.36 -14.77
N ASN A 295 7.93 2.27 -15.54
CA ASN A 295 8.31 2.31 -16.95
C ASN A 295 7.21 2.96 -17.81
N ARG A 296 7.42 4.23 -18.18
CA ARG A 296 6.49 5.03 -19.01
C ARG A 296 6.19 4.40 -20.38
N ARG A 297 7.04 3.50 -20.90
CA ARG A 297 6.77 2.76 -22.15
C ARG A 297 5.62 1.75 -22.00
N LYS A 298 5.30 1.36 -20.76
CA LYS A 298 4.18 0.46 -20.41
C LYS A 298 2.92 1.23 -20.00
N ALA A 299 2.83 2.52 -20.34
CA ALA A 299 1.65 3.34 -20.05
C ALA A 299 0.42 2.80 -20.78
N ASP A 300 -0.68 2.61 -20.03
CA ASP A 300 -1.98 2.25 -20.60
C ASP A 300 -2.59 3.43 -21.34
N ILE A 301 -2.35 4.62 -20.80
CA ILE A 301 -2.90 5.87 -21.31
C ILE A 301 -1.78 6.88 -21.33
N TYR A 302 -1.54 7.44 -22.50
CA TYR A 302 -0.49 8.40 -22.74
C TYR A 302 -1.01 9.57 -23.59
N SER A 303 -0.68 10.79 -23.17
CA SER A 303 -0.81 12.00 -23.96
C SER A 303 0.51 12.75 -23.90
N ARG A 304 1.01 13.13 -25.06
CA ARG A 304 2.26 13.90 -25.19
C ARG A 304 2.15 15.28 -24.51
N GLU A 305 0.95 15.83 -24.43
CA GLU A 305 0.68 17.18 -23.91
C GLU A 305 0.17 17.17 -22.47
N ALA A 306 -0.34 16.04 -21.96
CA ALA A 306 -0.98 15.98 -20.64
C ALA A 306 -0.27 15.06 -19.64
N GLY A 307 0.31 13.94 -20.08
CA GLY A 307 0.98 13.00 -19.18
C GLY A 307 0.66 11.53 -19.46
N ASN A 308 0.73 10.69 -18.43
CA ASN A 308 0.54 9.24 -18.58
C ASN A 308 -0.02 8.57 -17.31
N VAL A 309 -0.65 7.42 -17.47
CA VAL A 309 -1.13 6.56 -16.39
C VAL A 309 -0.78 5.10 -16.68
N ILE A 310 -0.30 4.39 -15.66
CA ILE A 310 -0.06 2.96 -15.66
C ILE A 310 -0.90 2.36 -14.52
N VAL A 311 -1.70 1.35 -14.83
CA VAL A 311 -2.55 0.62 -13.88
C VAL A 311 -1.94 -0.75 -13.59
N ALA A 312 -1.99 -1.19 -12.33
CA ALA A 312 -1.75 -2.56 -11.89
C ALA A 312 -3.06 -3.09 -11.27
N ASP A 313 -3.73 -3.98 -12.00
CA ASP A 313 -5.01 -4.59 -11.64
C ASP A 313 -4.96 -6.11 -11.80
N LYS A 314 -6.10 -6.79 -11.57
CA LYS A 314 -6.21 -8.24 -11.65
C LYS A 314 -5.82 -8.84 -13.00
N TYR A 315 -5.87 -8.08 -14.10
CA TYR A 315 -5.52 -8.59 -15.42
C TYR A 315 -4.01 -8.61 -15.65
N LYS A 316 -3.27 -7.70 -15.00
CA LYS A 316 -1.80 -7.60 -15.14
C LYS A 316 -1.04 -8.30 -14.02
N LEU A 317 -1.68 -8.45 -12.87
CA LEU A 317 -1.12 -9.11 -11.70
C LEU A 317 -2.23 -9.95 -11.05
N PRO A 318 -2.38 -11.23 -11.43
CA PRO A 318 -3.53 -12.06 -11.04
C PRO A 318 -3.80 -12.16 -9.53
N ILE A 319 -2.76 -12.08 -8.69
CA ILE A 319 -2.94 -12.06 -7.23
C ILE A 319 -3.85 -10.92 -6.73
N LEU A 320 -3.95 -9.83 -7.50
CA LEU A 320 -4.83 -8.69 -7.22
C LEU A 320 -6.32 -9.05 -7.30
N GLN A 321 -6.67 -10.16 -7.95
CA GLN A 321 -8.02 -10.73 -7.87
C GLN A 321 -8.31 -11.28 -6.46
N TYR A 322 -7.33 -11.94 -5.83
CA TYR A 322 -7.52 -12.58 -4.53
C TYR A 322 -7.52 -11.59 -3.37
N ILE A 323 -6.72 -10.54 -3.47
CA ILE A 323 -6.68 -9.48 -2.46
C ILE A 323 -7.65 -8.33 -2.73
N ASP A 324 -8.35 -8.34 -3.87
CA ASP A 324 -9.29 -7.32 -4.35
C ASP A 324 -8.80 -5.87 -4.21
N LEU A 325 -7.52 -5.64 -4.52
CA LEU A 325 -6.89 -4.32 -4.53
C LEU A 325 -6.27 -4.03 -5.89
N SER A 326 -6.14 -2.76 -6.24
CA SER A 326 -5.38 -2.33 -7.42
C SER A 326 -4.60 -1.05 -7.13
N ALA A 327 -3.65 -0.73 -8.00
CA ALA A 327 -2.91 0.51 -7.94
C ALA A 327 -2.80 1.17 -9.31
N GLU A 328 -2.57 2.47 -9.33
CA GLU A 328 -2.17 3.19 -10.53
C GLU A 328 -1.09 4.21 -10.21
N LYS A 329 -0.15 4.39 -11.13
CA LYS A 329 0.80 5.50 -11.13
C LYS A 329 0.36 6.48 -12.22
N GLY A 330 0.21 7.74 -11.83
CA GLY A 330 -0.09 8.82 -12.75
C GLY A 330 1.01 9.88 -12.77
N THR A 331 1.17 10.50 -13.94
CA THR A 331 1.97 11.71 -14.12
C THR A 331 1.15 12.69 -14.94
N LEU A 332 1.01 13.91 -14.46
CA LEU A 332 0.53 15.06 -15.21
C LEU A 332 1.69 16.03 -15.47
N TYR A 333 1.80 16.48 -16.71
CA TYR A 333 2.69 17.57 -17.09
C TYR A 333 2.21 18.91 -16.53
N PRO A 334 3.06 19.94 -16.50
CA PRO A 334 2.70 21.23 -15.95
C PRO A 334 1.39 21.77 -16.52
N ASN A 335 0.47 22.17 -15.63
CA ASN A 335 -0.86 22.70 -15.97
C ASN A 335 -1.82 21.72 -16.68
N ALA A 336 -1.44 20.47 -16.89
CA ALA A 336 -2.35 19.45 -17.38
C ALA A 336 -3.42 19.11 -16.32
N LEU A 337 -4.54 18.55 -16.76
CA LEU A 337 -5.64 18.19 -15.90
C LEU A 337 -5.98 16.71 -16.04
N ILE A 338 -6.43 16.10 -14.95
CA ILE A 338 -7.24 14.90 -15.04
C ILE A 338 -8.70 15.30 -15.20
N SER A 339 -9.38 14.73 -16.19
CA SER A 339 -10.79 14.96 -16.43
C SER A 339 -11.59 14.72 -15.15
N PRO A 340 -12.55 15.61 -14.79
CA PRO A 340 -13.43 15.34 -13.68
C PRO A 340 -14.06 13.96 -13.86
N ASN A 341 -14.00 13.12 -12.83
CA ASN A 341 -14.45 11.73 -12.92
C ASN A 341 -14.84 11.21 -11.54
N TRP A 342 -15.57 10.10 -11.52
CA TRP A 342 -15.82 9.33 -10.30
C TRP A 342 -15.43 7.87 -10.48
N ALA A 343 -14.96 7.24 -9.40
CA ALA A 343 -14.79 5.79 -9.35
C ALA A 343 -16.15 5.12 -9.24
N MET A 344 -16.44 4.16 -10.12
CA MET A 344 -17.69 3.40 -10.11
C MET A 344 -17.68 2.29 -9.06
N ASN A 345 -16.49 1.81 -8.69
CA ASN A 345 -16.24 0.80 -7.68
C ASN A 345 -14.96 1.13 -6.91
N GLY A 346 -14.97 0.81 -5.62
CA GLY A 346 -13.85 1.04 -4.71
C GLY A 346 -13.57 2.51 -4.38
N HIS A 347 -12.94 2.74 -3.24
CA HIS A 347 -12.35 4.01 -2.86
C HIS A 347 -11.00 4.19 -3.55
N THR A 348 -10.54 5.43 -3.73
CA THR A 348 -9.19 5.73 -4.24
C THR A 348 -8.39 6.47 -3.17
N ILE A 349 -7.25 5.92 -2.77
CA ILE A 349 -6.33 6.51 -1.80
C ILE A 349 -5.11 7.02 -2.55
N VAL A 350 -4.96 8.33 -2.62
CA VAL A 350 -3.93 9.00 -3.41
C VAL A 350 -2.76 9.38 -2.52
N TYR A 351 -1.55 8.96 -2.89
CA TYR A 351 -0.28 9.39 -2.32
C TYR A 351 0.51 10.19 -3.35
N VAL A 352 0.91 11.42 -2.99
CA VAL A 352 1.65 12.30 -3.89
C VAL A 352 3.14 12.01 -3.80
N THR A 353 3.73 11.60 -4.92
CA THR A 353 5.15 11.18 -5.00
C THR A 353 6.08 12.30 -5.50
N ARG A 354 5.57 13.22 -6.31
CA ARG A 354 6.33 14.37 -6.84
C ARG A 354 5.42 15.52 -7.23
N GLY A 355 5.95 16.74 -7.12
CA GLY A 355 5.28 17.95 -7.59
C GLY A 355 4.09 18.33 -6.74
N ASP A 356 3.13 19.01 -7.37
CA ASP A 356 1.97 19.57 -6.69
C ASP A 356 0.76 19.69 -7.63
N ALA A 357 -0.43 19.70 -7.05
CA ALA A 357 -1.66 19.88 -7.82
C ALA A 357 -2.74 20.61 -7.00
N GLN A 358 -3.62 21.34 -7.70
CA GLN A 358 -4.90 21.75 -7.15
C GLN A 358 -5.88 20.59 -7.31
N VAL A 359 -6.44 20.09 -6.21
CA VAL A 359 -7.38 18.96 -6.21
C VAL A 359 -8.73 19.41 -5.69
N GLU A 360 -9.79 19.05 -6.42
CA GLU A 360 -11.18 19.28 -6.04
C GLU A 360 -11.92 17.95 -5.93
N ILE A 361 -12.71 17.79 -4.87
CA ILE A 361 -13.57 16.62 -4.64
C ILE A 361 -14.97 17.11 -4.25
N VAL A 362 -16.00 16.56 -4.90
CA VAL A 362 -17.41 16.92 -4.73
C VAL A 362 -18.23 15.68 -4.39
N ASN A 363 -19.13 15.80 -3.41
CA ASN A 363 -20.01 14.70 -2.99
C ASN A 363 -21.36 14.67 -3.75
N HIS A 364 -22.22 13.72 -3.40
CA HIS A 364 -23.56 13.56 -3.98
C HIS A 364 -24.51 14.76 -3.78
N SER A 365 -24.28 15.60 -2.77
CA SER A 365 -25.07 16.82 -2.55
C SER A 365 -24.63 18.01 -3.40
N GLY A 366 -23.60 17.83 -4.25
CA GLY A 366 -22.99 18.91 -5.02
C GLY A 366 -22.08 19.83 -4.19
N ARG A 367 -21.77 19.45 -2.95
CA ARG A 367 -20.88 20.22 -2.05
C ARG A 367 -19.43 19.83 -2.31
N THR A 368 -18.57 20.84 -2.42
CA THR A 368 -17.12 20.67 -2.43
C THR A 368 -16.62 20.21 -1.06
N MET A 369 -16.07 19.01 -1.03
CA MET A 369 -15.53 18.35 0.17
C MET A 369 -14.04 18.61 0.36
N MET A 370 -13.31 18.86 -0.74
CA MET A 370 -11.90 19.23 -0.75
C MET A 370 -11.67 20.21 -1.89
N ASN A 371 -10.89 21.26 -1.63
CA ASN A 371 -10.38 22.18 -2.64
C ASN A 371 -9.00 22.66 -2.18
N ASP A 372 -8.05 21.74 -2.19
CA ASP A 372 -6.77 21.91 -1.51
C ASP A 372 -5.63 21.79 -2.54
N ARG A 373 -4.54 22.53 -2.30
CA ARG A 373 -3.27 22.30 -2.99
C ARG A 373 -2.54 21.16 -2.29
N VAL A 374 -2.23 20.11 -3.03
CA VAL A 374 -1.53 18.92 -2.52
C VAL A 374 -0.08 18.93 -2.99
N ASN A 375 0.83 18.43 -2.14
CA ASN A 375 2.28 18.39 -2.41
C ASN A 375 2.82 16.98 -2.13
N LYS A 376 4.05 16.71 -2.59
CA LYS A 376 4.78 15.46 -2.26
C LYS A 376 4.65 15.10 -0.78
N GLY A 377 4.37 13.82 -0.50
CA GLY A 377 4.23 13.27 0.84
C GLY A 377 2.79 13.31 1.38
N HIS A 378 1.92 14.15 0.82
CA HIS A 378 0.51 14.16 1.20
C HIS A 378 -0.22 12.90 0.75
N MET A 379 -1.16 12.46 1.57
CA MET A 379 -2.13 11.41 1.26
C MET A 379 -3.56 11.91 1.45
N PHE A 380 -4.50 11.46 0.62
CA PHE A 380 -5.92 11.74 0.79
C PHE A 380 -6.79 10.65 0.17
N VAL A 381 -8.06 10.58 0.58
CA VAL A 381 -9.04 9.61 0.09
C VAL A 381 -10.05 10.31 -0.82
N ILE A 382 -10.37 9.66 -1.92
CA ILE A 382 -11.51 9.97 -2.80
C ILE A 382 -12.50 8.81 -2.62
N PRO A 383 -13.60 8.99 -1.87
CA PRO A 383 -14.58 7.92 -1.70
C PRO A 383 -15.23 7.52 -3.03
N GLN A 384 -15.70 6.27 -3.12
CA GLN A 384 -16.45 5.79 -4.29
C GLN A 384 -17.59 6.77 -4.64
N TYR A 385 -17.83 6.98 -5.93
CA TYR A 385 -18.80 7.94 -6.50
C TYR A 385 -18.57 9.42 -6.22
N TYR A 386 -17.64 9.82 -5.37
CA TYR A 386 -17.29 11.23 -5.24
C TYR A 386 -16.61 11.67 -6.54
N THR A 387 -17.03 12.83 -7.06
CA THR A 387 -16.45 13.37 -8.29
C THR A 387 -15.18 14.12 -7.92
N SER A 388 -14.09 13.84 -8.62
CA SER A 388 -12.80 14.46 -8.38
C SER A 388 -12.14 14.95 -9.67
N THR A 389 -11.35 16.01 -9.55
CA THR A 389 -10.45 16.48 -10.60
C THR A 389 -9.18 17.04 -9.97
N ALA A 390 -8.14 17.13 -10.77
CA ALA A 390 -6.86 17.68 -10.37
C ALA A 390 -6.24 18.45 -11.53
N ARG A 391 -5.62 19.59 -11.23
CA ARG A 391 -4.77 20.35 -12.15
C ARG A 391 -3.36 20.37 -11.60
N ALA A 392 -2.41 19.89 -12.38
CA ALA A 392 -1.00 19.92 -12.01
C ALA A 392 -0.49 21.36 -11.89
N GLY A 393 0.36 21.61 -10.90
CA GLY A 393 1.12 22.84 -10.75
C GLY A 393 2.18 23.00 -11.84
N ASN A 394 3.05 24.01 -11.67
CA ASN A 394 4.11 24.30 -12.63
C ASN A 394 5.21 23.22 -12.66
N ASN A 395 5.36 22.45 -11.57
CA ASN A 395 6.36 21.40 -11.45
C ASN A 395 5.85 20.02 -11.93
N GLY A 396 4.66 19.98 -12.54
CA GLY A 396 3.94 18.74 -12.80
C GLY A 396 3.40 18.10 -11.52
N PHE A 397 2.79 16.94 -11.66
CA PHE A 397 2.18 16.19 -10.57
C PHE A 397 2.32 14.70 -10.80
N GLU A 398 2.93 13.98 -9.86
CA GLU A 398 3.00 12.52 -9.86
C GLU A 398 2.39 11.93 -8.60
N TRP A 399 1.55 10.92 -8.78
CA TRP A 399 0.88 10.24 -7.68
C TRP A 399 0.86 8.74 -7.90
N VAL A 400 0.76 8.00 -6.79
CA VAL A 400 0.26 6.63 -6.79
C VAL A 400 -1.11 6.62 -6.13
N ALA A 401 -2.06 5.98 -6.76
CA ALA A 401 -3.40 5.78 -6.22
C ALA A 401 -3.61 4.30 -5.96
N PHE A 402 -3.87 3.93 -4.70
CA PHE A 402 -4.34 2.60 -4.33
C PHE A 402 -5.86 2.58 -4.38
N LYS A 403 -6.45 1.46 -4.78
CA LYS A 403 -7.90 1.32 -4.92
C LYS A 403 -8.39 0.07 -4.24
N THR A 404 -9.50 0.19 -3.52
CA THR A 404 -10.13 -0.92 -2.78
C THR A 404 -11.00 -1.80 -3.69
N THR A 405 -10.45 -2.16 -4.84
CA THR A 405 -11.00 -3.13 -5.79
C THR A 405 -9.91 -3.60 -6.74
N GLY A 406 -9.92 -4.88 -7.11
CA GLY A 406 -8.99 -5.49 -8.06
C GLY A 406 -9.29 -5.19 -9.53
N SER A 407 -10.44 -4.59 -9.86
CA SER A 407 -10.80 -4.17 -11.22
C SER A 407 -11.36 -2.76 -11.25
N PRO A 408 -10.51 -1.73 -11.19
CA PRO A 408 -10.95 -0.37 -11.00
C PRO A 408 -11.61 0.21 -12.25
N MET A 409 -12.81 0.78 -12.08
CA MET A 409 -13.56 1.45 -13.13
C MET A 409 -13.84 2.90 -12.75
N ARG A 410 -13.74 3.80 -13.74
CA ARG A 410 -14.07 5.21 -13.57
C ARG A 410 -14.91 5.72 -14.72
N SER A 411 -15.69 6.75 -14.45
CA SER A 411 -16.51 7.43 -15.44
C SER A 411 -16.09 8.90 -15.58
N PRO A 412 -15.50 9.31 -16.72
CA PRO A 412 -15.08 10.70 -16.92
C PRO A 412 -16.26 11.59 -17.35
N LEU A 413 -16.22 12.86 -16.94
CA LEU A 413 -17.19 13.90 -17.27
C LEU A 413 -16.81 14.70 -18.51
N ALA A 414 -15.51 14.82 -18.81
CA ALA A 414 -15.01 15.50 -20.01
C ALA A 414 -14.04 14.62 -20.80
N GLY A 415 -13.95 14.88 -22.11
CA GLY A 415 -13.09 14.12 -23.04
C GLY A 415 -13.83 13.09 -23.89
N TYR A 416 -13.08 12.37 -24.73
CA TYR A 416 -13.59 11.43 -25.72
C TYR A 416 -14.39 10.26 -25.12
N THR A 417 -14.03 9.83 -23.92
CA THR A 417 -14.72 8.72 -23.21
C THR A 417 -15.77 9.20 -22.21
N SER A 418 -16.15 10.49 -22.25
CA SER A 418 -17.00 11.08 -21.21
C SER A 418 -18.48 10.75 -21.30
N VAL A 419 -19.16 10.76 -20.15
CA VAL A 419 -20.63 10.62 -20.08
C VAL A 419 -21.36 11.73 -20.83
N ILE A 420 -20.82 12.97 -20.81
CA ILE A 420 -21.40 14.10 -21.56
C ILE A 420 -21.36 13.81 -23.05
N ARG A 421 -20.27 13.22 -23.56
CA ARG A 421 -20.17 12.82 -24.95
C ARG A 421 -21.10 11.65 -25.31
N ALA A 422 -21.39 10.76 -24.37
CA ALA A 422 -22.32 9.65 -24.57
C ALA A 422 -23.80 10.09 -24.60
N MET A 423 -24.16 11.21 -23.96
CA MET A 423 -25.56 11.68 -23.92
C MET A 423 -26.07 12.18 -25.29
N PRO A 424 -27.34 11.93 -25.65
CA PRO A 424 -27.96 12.54 -26.82
C PRO A 424 -27.90 14.06 -26.77
N LEU A 425 -27.71 14.71 -27.92
CA LEU A 425 -27.56 16.17 -27.98
C LEU A 425 -28.77 16.89 -27.36
N GLN A 426 -29.98 16.38 -27.60
CA GLN A 426 -31.21 16.95 -27.06
C GLN A 426 -31.32 16.84 -25.53
N VAL A 427 -30.73 15.82 -24.91
CA VAL A 427 -30.67 15.74 -23.44
C VAL A 427 -29.86 16.93 -22.90
N LEU A 428 -28.70 17.21 -23.51
CA LEU A 428 -27.84 18.32 -23.09
C LEU A 428 -28.48 19.70 -23.36
N THR A 429 -29.09 19.89 -24.53
CA THR A 429 -29.71 21.19 -24.86
C THR A 429 -30.89 21.51 -23.94
N ASN A 430 -31.71 20.52 -23.62
CA ASN A 430 -32.86 20.71 -22.73
C ASN A 430 -32.42 20.82 -21.26
N ALA A 431 -31.52 19.94 -20.79
CA ALA A 431 -31.07 19.94 -19.39
C ALA A 431 -30.29 21.20 -19.01
N TYR A 432 -29.45 21.71 -19.90
CA TYR A 432 -28.62 22.89 -19.63
C TYR A 432 -29.16 24.18 -20.25
N GLN A 433 -30.28 24.12 -20.98
CA GLN A 433 -30.87 25.27 -21.69
C GLN A 433 -29.85 25.97 -22.62
N ILE A 434 -29.10 25.17 -23.38
CA ILE A 434 -28.05 25.64 -24.30
C ILE A 434 -28.39 25.31 -25.75
N SER A 435 -27.81 26.07 -26.69
CA SER A 435 -27.97 25.80 -28.12
C SER A 435 -27.37 24.45 -28.53
N PRO A 436 -27.86 23.81 -29.61
CA PRO A 436 -27.25 22.60 -30.17
C PRO A 436 -25.75 22.75 -30.45
N LYS A 437 -25.30 23.93 -30.90
CA LYS A 437 -23.88 24.22 -31.15
C LYS A 437 -23.06 24.22 -29.86
N GLN A 438 -23.57 24.80 -28.78
CA GLN A 438 -22.90 24.76 -27.47
C GLN A 438 -22.85 23.35 -26.90
N ALA A 439 -23.97 22.61 -26.97
CA ALA A 439 -24.02 21.21 -26.54
C ALA A 439 -23.03 20.34 -27.33
N GLN A 440 -22.95 20.53 -28.65
CA GLN A 440 -21.95 19.84 -29.47
C GLN A 440 -20.53 20.20 -29.02
N GLY A 441 -20.26 21.48 -28.72
CA GLY A 441 -18.99 21.95 -28.18
C GLY A 441 -18.60 21.24 -26.87
N LEU A 442 -19.54 21.08 -25.92
CA LEU A 442 -19.29 20.32 -24.67
C LEU A 442 -18.83 18.88 -24.96
N LYS A 443 -19.41 18.25 -25.98
CA LYS A 443 -19.10 16.86 -26.36
C LYS A 443 -17.74 16.72 -27.06
N VAL A 444 -17.35 17.68 -27.90
CA VAL A 444 -16.24 17.48 -28.86
C VAL A 444 -15.05 18.44 -28.73
N ASN A 445 -15.13 19.51 -27.94
CA ASN A 445 -14.04 20.51 -27.87
C ASN A 445 -12.70 19.96 -27.34
N ARG A 446 -12.73 18.86 -26.57
CA ARG A 446 -11.51 18.15 -26.12
C ARG A 446 -10.95 17.17 -27.17
N GLY A 447 -11.58 17.09 -28.34
CA GLY A 447 -11.12 16.27 -29.47
C GLY A 447 -11.02 14.79 -29.10
N GLY A 448 -9.84 14.21 -29.34
CA GLY A 448 -9.50 12.82 -29.01
C GLY A 448 -8.88 12.62 -27.62
N GLN A 449 -8.75 13.67 -26.79
CA GLN A 449 -8.22 13.52 -25.44
C GLN A 449 -9.18 12.66 -24.61
N SER A 450 -8.67 11.60 -23.98
CA SER A 450 -9.45 10.72 -23.09
C SER A 450 -9.70 11.41 -21.74
N PHE A 451 -9.12 10.94 -20.64
CA PHE A 451 -9.23 11.60 -19.33
C PHE A 451 -7.97 12.38 -18.93
N LEU A 452 -6.87 12.29 -19.66
CA LEU A 452 -5.73 13.20 -19.50
C LEU A 452 -5.92 14.38 -20.44
N LEU A 453 -6.07 15.58 -19.87
CA LEU A 453 -6.45 16.77 -20.61
C LEU A 453 -5.28 17.76 -20.64
N SER A 454 -4.93 18.23 -21.83
CA SER A 454 -3.86 19.22 -21.98
C SER A 454 -4.27 20.55 -21.36
N SER A 455 -3.27 21.34 -20.94
CA SER A 455 -3.52 22.69 -20.45
C SER A 455 -4.21 23.54 -21.53
N SER A 456 -5.25 24.26 -21.15
CA SER A 456 -5.96 25.17 -22.05
C SER A 456 -5.27 26.55 -22.05
N LYS A 457 -3.98 26.62 -22.37
CA LYS A 457 -3.34 27.89 -22.74
C LYS A 457 -3.35 28.01 -24.28
N ARG A 458 -4.35 28.76 -24.77
CA ARG A 458 -4.49 29.41 -26.08
C ARG A 458 -4.08 28.59 -27.33
N ARG A 459 -5.09 28.04 -28.03
CA ARG A 459 -5.16 28.20 -29.50
C ARG A 459 -5.68 29.62 -29.77
N GLN A 460 -4.78 30.60 -29.68
CA GLN A 460 -4.93 31.87 -30.39
C GLN A 460 -3.81 31.86 -31.43
N TYR A 461 -4.13 31.30 -32.59
CA TYR A 461 -3.47 31.60 -33.85
C TYR A 461 -4.56 31.64 -34.91
#